data_AF-A0A099VXA2-F1
#
_entry.id   AF-A0A099VXA2-F1
#
_cell.length_a   1.000
_cell.length_b   1.000
_cell.length_c   1.000
_cell.angle_alpha   90.00
_cell.angle_beta   90.00
_cell.angle_gamma   90.00
#
_symmetry.space_group_name_H-M   'P 1'
#
loop_
_entity.id
_entity.type
_entity.pdbx_description
1 polymer ?
#
loop_
_entity_poly.entity_id
_entity_poly.type
_entity_poly.pdbx_seq_one_letter_code
_entity_poly.pdbx_strand_id
1 'polypeptide(L)' 'MAKWKKRTFKRKRKTGDSTITLNYVTGTVAFSELFSEVPLMATGYHTFQKYVEYLESQEYEEVEACFQH' A
#
# COMPACT_ATOMS: atom_id res chain seq x y z
N MET A 1 5.52 21.34 -1.42
CA MET A 1 5.22 19.94 -1.76
C MET A 1 4.55 19.28 -0.57
N ALA A 2 3.25 19.00 -0.63
CA ALA A 2 2.59 18.23 0.41
C ALA A 2 3.18 16.80 0.37
N LYS A 3 3.93 16.40 1.41
CA LYS A 3 4.41 15.02 1.54
C LYS A 3 3.18 14.13 1.67
N TRP A 4 2.93 13.29 0.67
CA TRP A 4 1.88 12.28 0.71
C TRP A 4 2.07 11.42 1.96
N LYS A 5 1.11 11.50 2.89
CA LYS A 5 1.21 10.79 4.19
C LYS A 5 0.91 9.30 4.04
N LYS A 6 0.00 8.96 3.11
CA LYS A 6 -0.42 7.59 2.80
C LYS A 6 -0.65 7.44 1.29
N ARG A 7 -0.39 6.26 0.75
CA ARG A 7 -0.77 5.86 -0.62
C ARG A 7 -1.44 4.49 -0.56
N THR A 8 -2.51 4.30 -1.31
CA THR A 8 -3.28 3.05 -1.31
C THR A 8 -3.22 2.43 -2.68
N PHE A 9 -3.02 1.12 -2.71
CA PHE A 9 -2.88 0.31 -3.91
C PHE A 9 -3.98 -0.73 -3.92
N LYS A 10 -4.62 -0.95 -5.06
CA LYS A 10 -5.72 -1.89 -5.22
C LYS A 10 -5.43 -2.85 -6.37
N ARG A 11 -5.67 -4.14 -6.15
CA ARG A 11 -5.66 -5.16 -7.20
C ARG A 11 -7.01 -5.86 -7.23
N LYS A 12 -7.63 -5.89 -8.40
CA LYS A 12 -8.87 -6.65 -8.63
C LYS A 12 -8.54 -8.13 -8.76
N ARG A 13 -9.14 -8.97 -7.92
CA ARG A 13 -9.08 -10.44 -8.07
C ARG A 13 -10.50 -11.00 -8.20
N LYS A 14 -10.61 -12.18 -8.82
CA LYS A 14 -11.91 -12.88 -8.96
C LYS A 14 -12.57 -13.21 -7.61
N THR A 15 -11.78 -13.30 -6.54
CA THR A 15 -12.20 -13.68 -5.19
C THR A 15 -12.47 -12.49 -4.26
N GLY A 16 -12.29 -11.25 -4.74
CA GLY A 16 -12.37 -10.04 -3.94
C GLY A 16 -11.20 -9.09 -4.19
N ASP A 17 -11.41 -7.81 -3.97
CA ASP A 17 -10.37 -6.81 -4.17
C ASP A 17 -9.34 -6.86 -3.03
N SER A 18 -8.05 -6.93 -3.38
CA SER A 18 -6.96 -6.81 -2.40
C SER A 18 -6.49 -5.36 -2.37
N THR A 19 -6.39 -4.76 -1.18
CA THR A 19 -5.84 -3.40 -1.01
C THR A 19 -4.66 -3.38 -0.06
N ILE A 20 -3.67 -2.56 -0.40
CA ILE A 20 -2.43 -2.37 0.35
C ILE A 20 -2.25 -0.87 0.58
N THR A 21 -2.12 -0.46 1.84
CA THR A 21 -1.92 0.95 2.20
C THR A 21 -0.51 1.15 2.73
N LEU A 22 0.24 2.06 2.11
CA LEU A 22 1.57 2.49 2.54
C LEU A 22 1.43 3.71 3.42
N ASN A 23 1.96 3.65 4.64
CA ASN A 23 1.98 4.78 5.56
C ASN A 23 3.41 5.32 5.71
N TYR A 24 3.69 6.42 5.01
CA TYR A 24 5.01 7.05 4.99
C TYR A 24 5.36 7.74 6.30
N VAL A 25 4.37 8.02 7.16
CA VAL A 25 4.59 8.66 8.46
C VAL A 25 5.08 7.64 9.48
N THR A 26 4.47 6.46 9.53
CA THR A 26 4.79 5.40 10.50
C THR A 26 5.80 4.38 9.95
N GLY A 27 6.05 4.37 8.64
CA GLY A 27 6.91 3.35 8.03
C GLY A 27 6.24 1.97 7.94
N THR A 28 4.90 1.93 7.96
CA THR A 28 4.12 0.69 7.97
C THR A 28 3.39 0.44 6.64
N VAL A 29 3.00 -0.81 6.44
CA VAL A 29 2.19 -1.31 5.35
C VAL A 29 0.98 -2.03 5.95
N ALA A 30 -0.22 -1.66 5.52
CA ALA A 30 -1.47 -2.30 5.91
C ALA A 30 -1.99 -3.17 4.76
N PHE A 31 -2.46 -4.37 5.08
CA PHE A 31 -3.12 -5.27 4.14
C PHE A 31 -4.59 -5.43 4.52
N SER A 32 -5.51 -5.24 3.58
CA SER A 32 -6.94 -5.41 3.86
C SER A 32 -7.29 -6.84 4.30
N GLU A 33 -6.55 -7.83 3.80
CA GLU A 33 -6.78 -9.25 4.08
C GLU A 33 -6.39 -9.65 5.51
N LEU A 34 -5.49 -8.90 6.16
CA LEU A 34 -4.91 -9.26 7.45
C LEU A 34 -5.41 -8.39 8.61
N PHE A 35 -6.23 -7.37 8.34
CA PHE A 35 -6.66 -6.35 9.32
C PHE A 35 -5.52 -5.84 10.23
N SER A 36 -4.29 -5.84 9.71
CA SER A 36 -3.07 -5.62 10.48
C SER A 36 -2.09 -4.76 9.70
N GLU A 37 -1.37 -3.90 10.42
CA GLU A 37 -0.25 -3.12 9.91
C GLU A 37 1.07 -3.76 10.32
N VAL A 38 2.01 -3.86 9.38
CA VAL A 38 3.35 -4.35 9.64
C VAL A 38 4.40 -3.32 9.21
N PRO A 39 5.59 -3.30 9.81
CA PRO A 39 6.69 -2.48 9.33
C PRO A 39 7.03 -2.81 7.87
N LEU A 40 7.41 -1.82 7.07
CA LEU A 40 7.85 -2.04 5.69
C LEU A 40 8.96 -3.10 5.59
N MET A 41 9.89 -3.11 6.55
CA MET A 41 10.97 -4.11 6.56
C MET A 41 10.47 -5.55 6.67
N ALA A 42 9.30 -5.78 7.29
CA ALA A 42 8.70 -7.10 7.39
C ALA A 42 8.20 -7.62 6.03
N THR A 43 8.01 -6.74 5.03
CA THR A 43 7.69 -7.14 3.66
C THR A 43 8.93 -7.53 2.85
N GLY A 44 10.14 -7.36 3.39
CA GLY A 44 11.41 -7.64 2.72
C GLY A 44 11.97 -6.45 1.91
N TYR A 45 11.37 -5.26 2.02
CA TYR A 45 11.77 -4.07 1.27
C TYR A 45 12.40 -3.01 2.18
N HIS A 46 13.44 -2.34 1.66
CA HIS A 46 14.17 -1.30 2.40
C HIS A 46 13.62 0.11 2.17
N THR A 47 12.88 0.33 1.08
CA THR A 47 12.29 1.63 0.75
C THR A 47 10.89 1.46 0.20
N PHE A 48 10.02 2.45 0.47
CA PHE A 48 8.67 2.44 -0.08
C PHE A 48 8.68 2.50 -1.61
N GLN A 49 9.66 3.15 -2.23
CA GLN A 49 9.78 3.19 -3.68
C GLN A 49 9.91 1.77 -4.27
N LYS A 50 10.85 0.96 -3.77
CA LYS A 50 11.02 -0.42 -4.23
C LYS A 50 9.76 -1.27 -4.00
N TYR A 51 9.05 -0.99 -2.92
CA TYR A 51 7.79 -1.68 -2.64
C TYR A 51 6.68 -1.24 -3.61
N VAL A 52 6.60 0.04 -3.98
CA VAL A 52 5.67 0.54 -5.00
C VAL A 52 5.99 -0.09 -6.37
N GLU A 53 7.25 -0.11 -6.78
CA GLU A 53 7.67 -0.78 -8.03
C GLU A 53 7.25 -2.25 -8.05
N TYR A 54 7.36 -2.94 -6.91
CA TYR A 54 6.84 -4.30 -6.76
C TYR A 54 5.32 -4.36 -6.88
N LEU A 55 4.57 -3.47 -6.23
CA LEU A 55 3.11 -3.44 -6.32
C LEU A 55 2.65 -3.22 -7.77
N GLU A 56 3.26 -2.29 -8.49
CA GLU A 56 3.01 -2.04 -9.92
C GLU A 56 3.31 -3.29 -10.77
N SER A 57 4.42 -3.99 -10.49
CA SER A 57 4.75 -5.28 -11.15
C SER A 57 3.72 -6.38 -10.89
N GLN A 58 2.99 -6.28 -9.77
CA GLN A 58 1.94 -7.21 -9.36
C GLN A 58 0.55 -6.74 -9.82
N GLU A 59 0.47 -5.78 -10.74
CA GLU A 59 -0.77 -5.21 -11.28
C GLU A 59 -1.64 -4.53 -10.21
N TYR A 60 -1.03 -4.02 -9.13
CA TYR A 60 -1.74 -3.10 -8.25
C TYR A 60 -1.76 -1.72 -8.88
N GLU A 61 -2.94 -1.11 -8.90
CA GLU A 61 -3.12 0.27 -9.31
C GLU A 61 -3.15 1.16 -8.07
N GLU A 62 -2.41 2.27 -8.11
CA GLU A 62 -2.57 3.29 -7.09
C GLU A 62 -3.97 3.88 -7.17
N VAL A 63 -4.70 3.82 -6.07
CA VAL A 63 -5.95 4.54 -5.89
C VAL A 63 -5.65 5.76 -5.04
N GLU A 64 -5.87 6.94 -5.59
CA GLU A 64 -5.95 8.14 -4.75
C GLU A 64 -7.06 7.89 -3.73
N ALA A 65 -6.66 7.68 -2.48
CA ALA A 65 -7.59 7.70 -1.36
C ALA A 65 -8.07 9.16 -1.22
N CYS A 66 -8.99 9.55 -2.10
CA CYS A 66 -9.75 10.76 -1.96
C CYS A 66 -10.48 10.60 -0.61
N PHE A 67 -10.03 11.38 0.38
CA PHE A 67 -10.53 11.37 1.74
C PHE A 67 -12.06 11.37 1.72
N GLN A 68 -12.68 10.20 1.93
CA GLN A 68 -14.11 10.10 2.15
C GLN A 68 -14.34 9.98 3.67
N HIS A 69 -14.99 11.05 4.16
CA HIS A 69 -15.61 11.31 5.46
C HIS A 69 -14.72 11.64 6.66
#